data_AF-U1P1A2-F1
#
_entry.id   AF-U1P1A2-F1
#
_cell.length_a   1.000
_cell.length_b   1.000
_cell.length_c   1.000
_cell.angle_alpha   90.00
_cell.angle_beta   90.00
_cell.angle_gamma   90.00
#
_symmetry.space_group_name_H-M   'P 1'
#
loop_
_entity.id
_entity.type
_entity.pdbx_description
1 polymer ?
#
loop_
_entity_poly.entity_id
_entity_poly.type
_entity_poly.pdbx_seq_one_letter_code
_entity_poly.pdbx_strand_id
1 'polypeptide(L)'
;MTIELWAFGLAFGANLVIGAVMVFTAYGLMERHVFLGAVGGLALGAVIVGAQATAGNMIWDNLAFTAKRNLIVAAGIGAALGLVGTMMTVKPELE
;
A
#
# COMPACT_ATOMS: atom_id res chain seq x y z
N MET A 1 4.84 22.28 -8.42
CA MET A 1 6.03 21.96 -7.60
C MET A 1 6.47 20.54 -7.92
N THR A 2 7.77 20.28 -8.02
CA THR A 2 8.36 18.93 -8.12
C THR A 2 8.62 18.38 -6.71
N ILE A 3 8.35 17.10 -6.47
CA ILE A 3 8.68 16.45 -5.19
C ILE A 3 10.21 16.31 -5.13
N GLU A 4 10.81 16.76 -4.02
CA GLU A 4 12.25 16.56 -3.82
C GLU A 4 12.58 15.07 -3.66
N LEU A 5 13.67 14.61 -4.27
CA LEU A 5 13.99 13.19 -4.38
C LEU A 5 14.11 12.49 -3.02
N TRP A 6 14.66 13.17 -2.01
CA TRP A 6 14.76 12.62 -0.65
C TRP A 6 13.39 12.46 0.02
N ALA A 7 12.47 13.41 -0.19
CA ALA A 7 11.11 13.35 0.34
C ALA A 7 10.32 12.22 -0.32
N PHE A 8 10.52 12.03 -1.63
CA PHE A 8 9.98 10.87 -2.35
C PHE A 8 10.54 9.55 -1.81
N GLY A 9 11.86 9.49 -1.57
CA GLY A 9 12.51 8.31 -0.98
C GLY A 9 11.98 7.95 0.40
N LEU A 10 11.80 8.94 1.28
CA LEU A 10 11.19 8.73 2.60
C LEU A 10 9.74 8.27 2.50
N ALA A 11 8.94 8.87 1.62
CA ALA A 11 7.55 8.47 1.40
C ALA A 11 7.46 7.04 0.89
N PHE A 12 8.32 6.67 -0.07
CA PHE A 12 8.42 5.30 -0.57
C PHE A 12 8.79 4.32 0.55
N GLY A 13 9.84 4.63 1.32
CA GLY A 13 10.27 3.80 2.45
C GLY A 13 9.17 3.61 3.50
N ALA A 14 8.48 4.69 3.87
CA ALA A 14 7.35 4.63 4.80
C ALA A 14 6.22 3.74 4.26
N ASN A 15 5.87 3.87 2.98
CA ASN A 15 4.85 3.02 2.35
C ASN A 15 5.26 1.55 2.32
N LEU A 16 6.54 1.25 2.09
CA LEU A 16 7.05 -0.12 2.09
C LEU A 16 6.95 -0.74 3.49
N VAL A 17 7.33 0.00 4.53
CA VAL A 17 7.20 -0.45 5.93
C VAL A 17 5.73 -0.66 6.31
N ILE A 18 4.87 0.31 6.01
CA ILE A 18 3.43 0.20 6.29
C ILE A 18 2.82 -0.99 5.54
N GLY A 19 3.16 -1.17 4.26
CA GLY A 19 2.71 -2.29 3.45
C GLY A 19 3.14 -3.63 4.04
N ALA A 20 4.41 -3.77 4.44
CA ALA A 20 4.91 -4.98 5.07
C ALA A 20 4.17 -5.29 6.38
N VAL A 21 3.99 -4.28 7.25
CA VAL A 21 3.23 -4.43 8.51
C VAL A 21 1.79 -4.87 8.23
N MET A 22 1.13 -4.30 7.22
CA MET A 22 -0.22 -4.69 6.84
C MET A 22 -0.28 -6.14 6.37
N VAL A 23 0.68 -6.57 5.54
CA VAL A 23 0.78 -7.96 5.09
C VAL A 23 0.93 -8.92 6.28
N PHE A 24 1.88 -8.66 7.18
CA PHE A 24 2.06 -9.49 8.38
C PHE A 24 0.82 -9.51 9.29
N THR A 25 0.15 -8.37 9.44
CA THR A 25 -1.08 -8.27 10.23
C THR A 25 -2.21 -9.09 9.59
N ALA A 26 -2.38 -9.00 8.27
CA ALA A 26 -3.37 -9.77 7.54
C ALA A 26 -3.10 -11.28 7.63
N TYR A 27 -1.85 -11.72 7.46
CA TYR A 27 -1.47 -13.12 7.63
C TYR A 27 -1.72 -13.63 9.05
N GLY A 28 -1.28 -12.90 10.08
CA GLY A 28 -1.51 -13.30 11.46
C GLY A 28 -3.00 -13.35 11.85
N LEU A 29 -3.84 -12.53 11.20
CA LEU A 29 -5.29 -12.63 11.35
C LEU A 29 -5.87 -13.83 10.57
N MET A 30 -5.38 -14.10 9.36
CA MET A 30 -5.80 -15.25 8.55
C MET A 30 -5.51 -16.58 9.25
N GLU A 31 -4.36 -16.72 9.91
CA GLU A 31 -4.01 -17.91 10.70
C GLU A 31 -5.04 -18.21 11.81
N ARG A 32 -5.65 -17.18 12.40
CA ARG A 32 -6.67 -17.33 13.43
C ARG A 32 -8.06 -17.55 12.84
N HIS A 33 -8.43 -16.71 11.87
CA HIS A 33 -9.71 -16.75 11.18
C HIS A 33 -9.58 -16.13 9.78
N VAL A 34 -9.62 -16.99 8.75
CA VAL A 34 -9.48 -16.60 7.34
C VAL A 34 -10.40 -15.44 6.95
N PHE A 35 -11.67 -15.47 7.38
CA PHE A 35 -12.64 -14.41 7.08
C PHE A 35 -12.27 -13.06 7.71
N LEU A 36 -11.79 -13.06 8.97
CA LEU A 36 -11.34 -11.84 9.65
C LEU A 36 -10.05 -11.29 9.03
N GLY A 37 -9.13 -12.16 8.62
CA GLY A 37 -7.93 -11.75 7.89
C GLY A 37 -8.25 -11.12 6.54
N ALA A 38 -9.16 -11.72 5.77
CA ALA A 38 -9.56 -11.21 4.46
C ALA A 38 -10.33 -9.89 4.54
N VAL A 39 -11.44 -9.86 5.31
CA VAL A 39 -12.31 -8.68 5.40
C VAL A 39 -11.68 -7.59 6.26
N GLY A 40 -11.07 -7.97 7.40
CA GLY A 40 -10.37 -7.05 8.28
C GLY A 40 -9.13 -6.45 7.63
N GLY A 41 -8.36 -7.25 6.89
CA GLY A 41 -7.22 -6.77 6.10
C GLY A 41 -7.65 -5.76 5.04
N LEU A 42 -8.74 -6.02 4.32
CA LEU A 42 -9.32 -5.07 3.35
C LEU A 42 -9.76 -3.76 4.01
N ALA A 43 -10.49 -3.83 5.13
CA ALA A 43 -10.97 -2.67 5.84
C ALA A 43 -9.83 -1.82 6.41
N LEU A 44 -8.86 -2.45 7.08
CA LEU A 44 -7.66 -1.78 7.60
C LEU A 44 -6.84 -1.15 6.47
N GLY A 45 -6.66 -1.88 5.37
CA GLY A 45 -5.98 -1.37 4.17
C GLY A 45 -6.65 -0.12 3.61
N ALA A 46 -7.97 -0.13 3.47
CA ALA A 46 -8.73 1.02 2.97
C ALA A 46 -8.57 2.25 3.88
N VAL A 47 -8.64 2.06 5.21
CA VAL A 47 -8.47 3.14 6.19
C VAL A 47 -7.05 3.72 6.12
N ILE A 48 -6.03 2.86 6.10
CA ILE A 48 -4.62 3.29 6.06
C ILE A 48 -4.32 4.02 4.75
N VAL A 49 -4.70 3.47 3.60
CA VAL A 49 -4.48 4.11 2.30
C VAL A 49 -5.24 5.43 2.21
N GLY A 50 -6.47 5.50 2.73
CA GLY A 50 -7.23 6.74 2.83
C GLY A 50 -6.49 7.81 3.65
N ALA A 51 -6.02 7.44 4.84
CA ALA A 51 -5.25 8.35 5.69
C ALA A 51 -3.95 8.81 5.02
N GLN A 52 -3.23 7.91 4.35
CA GLN A 52 -2.02 8.23 3.59
C GLN A 52 -2.30 9.17 2.41
N ALA A 53 -3.41 8.96 1.71
CA ALA A 53 -3.82 9.83 0.61
C ALA A 53 -4.17 11.25 1.11
N THR A 54 -4.88 11.36 2.23
CA THR A 54 -5.17 12.64 2.88
C THR A 54 -3.89 13.34 3.34
N ALA A 55 -3.01 12.63 4.04
CA ALA A 55 -1.73 13.19 4.50
C ALA A 55 -0.84 13.62 3.33
N GLY A 56 -0.75 12.79 2.28
CA GLY A 56 -0.02 13.13 1.06
C GLY A 56 -0.58 14.37 0.37
N ASN A 57 -1.92 14.54 0.34
CA ASN A 57 -2.50 15.77 -0.19
C ASN A 57 -2.14 16.98 0.68
N MET A 58 -2.15 16.87 2.01
CA MET A 58 -1.75 17.97 2.90
C MET A 58 -0.26 18.35 2.76
N ILE A 59 0.62 17.35 2.61
CA ILE A 59 2.07 17.56 2.49
C ILE A 59 2.43 18.14 1.12
N TRP A 60 1.73 17.70 0.06
CA TRP A 60 1.98 18.11 -1.32
C TRP A 60 0.75 18.74 -1.98
N ASP A 61 0.14 19.72 -1.31
CA ASP A 61 -1.13 20.32 -1.72
C ASP A 61 -1.08 20.94 -3.13
N ASN A 62 0.09 21.49 -3.49
CA ASN A 62 0.34 22.19 -4.75
C ASN A 62 0.90 21.30 -5.88
N LEU A 63 0.72 19.98 -5.82
CA LEU A 63 1.02 19.09 -6.94
C LEU A 63 0.05 19.31 -8.10
N ALA A 64 0.58 19.42 -9.32
CA ALA A 64 -0.24 19.50 -10.53
C ALA A 64 -1.04 18.20 -10.74
N PHE A 65 -2.23 18.32 -11.35
CA PHE A 65 -3.11 17.17 -11.62
C PHE A 65 -2.38 16.03 -12.35
N THR A 66 -1.58 16.35 -13.37
CA THR A 66 -0.80 15.36 -14.12
C THR A 66 0.17 14.58 -13.24
N ALA A 67 0.80 15.23 -12.26
CA ALA A 67 1.71 14.58 -11.34
C ALA A 67 0.96 13.67 -10.35
N LYS A 68 -0.19 14.12 -9.81
CA LYS A 68 -1.06 13.28 -8.95
C LYS A 68 -1.55 12.05 -9.71
N ARG A 69 -2.00 12.21 -10.96
CA ARG A 69 -2.41 11.10 -11.84
C ARG A 69 -1.29 10.09 -12.04
N ASN A 70 -0.09 10.55 -12.39
CA ASN A 70 1.05 9.66 -12.63
C ASN A 70 1.46 8.89 -11.36
N LEU A 71 1.37 9.51 -10.18
CA LEU A 71 1.61 8.84 -8.90
C LEU A 71 0.58 7.73 -8.63
N ILE A 72 -0.70 7.97 -8.90
CA ILE A 72 -1.75 6.95 -8.75
C ILE A 72 -1.50 5.78 -9.70
N VAL A 73 -1.14 6.07 -10.96
CA VAL A 73 -0.81 5.03 -11.94
C VAL A 73 0.40 4.21 -11.48
N ALA A 74 1.46 4.87 -11.01
CA ALA A 74 2.66 4.20 -10.48
C ALA A 74 2.33 3.33 -9.24
N ALA A 75 1.49 3.82 -8.34
CA ALA A 75 1.02 3.05 -7.18
C ALA A 75 0.22 1.81 -7.61
N GLY A 76 -0.67 1.94 -8.60
CA GLY A 76 -1.41 0.82 -9.16
C GLY A 76 -0.52 -0.25 -9.80
N ILE A 77 0.50 0.17 -10.56
CA ILE A 77 1.52 -0.74 -11.11
C ILE A 77 2.28 -1.44 -9.98
N GLY A 78 2.73 -0.70 -8.97
CA GLY A 78 3.43 -1.25 -7.82
C GLY A 78 2.59 -2.27 -7.05
N ALA A 79 1.30 -1.99 -6.85
CA ALA A 79 0.36 -2.92 -6.24
C ALA A 79 0.20 -4.21 -7.07
N ALA A 80 0.02 -4.09 -8.39
CA ALA A 80 -0.09 -5.24 -9.28
C ALA A 80 1.19 -6.11 -9.25
N LEU A 81 2.37 -5.48 -9.31
CA LEU A 81 3.66 -6.17 -9.20
C LEU A 81 3.83 -6.85 -7.83
N GLY A 82 3.43 -6.18 -6.75
CA GLY A 82 3.45 -6.76 -5.40
C GLY A 82 2.55 -8.00 -5.31
N LEU A 83 1.34 -7.93 -5.86
CA LEU A 83 0.40 -9.04 -5.89
C LEU A 83 0.95 -10.24 -6.68
N VAL A 84 1.45 -9.98 -7.90
CA VAL A 84 2.07 -11.02 -8.74
C VAL A 84 3.29 -11.62 -8.04
N GLY A 85 4.19 -10.79 -7.49
CA GLY A 85 5.36 -11.26 -6.76
C GLY A 85 5.00 -12.11 -5.55
N THR A 86 3.96 -11.73 -4.80
CA THR A 86 3.48 -12.51 -3.65
C THR A 86 2.90 -13.85 -4.10
N MET A 87 2.10 -13.88 -5.17
CA MET A 87 1.55 -15.13 -5.72
C MET A 87 2.62 -16.07 -6.30
N MET A 88 3.74 -15.53 -6.79
CA MET A 88 4.86 -16.33 -7.29
C MET A 88 5.76 -16.86 -6.16
N THR A 89 5.77 -16.21 -5.00
CA THR A 89 6.67 -16.56 -3.87
C THR A 89 5.95 -17.37 -2.79
N VAL A 90 4.72 -17.01 -2.47
CA VAL A 90 3.87 -17.68 -1.51
C VAL A 90 3.03 -18.72 -2.25
N LYS A 91 3.36 -20.00 -2.07
CA LYS A 91 2.47 -21.08 -2.49
C LYS A 91 1.33 -21.16 -1.47
N PRO A 92 0.07 -20.97 -1.86
CA PRO A 92 -1.03 -21.20 -0.96
C PRO A 92 -1.12 -22.71 -0.70
N GLU A 93 -0.87 -23.14 0.54
CA GLU A 93 -1.22 -24.46 1.02
C GLU A 93 -2.75 -24.49 1.17
N LEU A 94 -3.44 -24.73 0.05
CA LEU A 94 -4.86 -25.06 0.06
C LEU A 94 -4.96 -26.57 0.30
N GLU A 95 -5.04 -26.98 1.58
CA GLU A 95 -5.62 -28.26 1.97
C GLU A 95 -7.14 -28.14 2.13
#